data_AF-A0A4Q3WKX1-F1
#
_entry.id   AF-A0A4Q3WKX1-F1
#
_cell.length_a   1.000
_cell.length_b   1.000
_cell.length_c   1.000
_cell.angle_alpha   90.00
_cell.angle_beta   90.00
_cell.angle_gamma   90.00
#
_symmetry.space_group_name_H-M   'P 1'
#
loop_
_entity.id
_entity.type
_entity.pdbx_description
1 polymer ?
#
loop_
_entity_poly.entity_id
_entity_poly.type
_entity_poly.pdbx_seq_one_letter_code
_entity_poly.pdbx_strand_id
1 'polypeptide(L)'
;MNQFPVFIAVALLACCFEVQAQTQAQPVAAPAQVEVVPNVTMTGKVMSGYQGWFNTATDGANRGWRHWGGNPSQPGDVTVDMWPDMTELDADERYATGFKHKDGRPAEVYSAYNEKTVVRHFKWMRDYGLDGVFLQRFAGEVSNESGRNHFNKVLNSARQGAKEYGRVYGVMYDLSGVRDGGADGIIADWKALFDATKLTQDDRYVRHNNKPVVVLWGLGFIEGGRPALLDDGLKIVNFLKNDP
;
A
#
# COMPACT_ATOMS: atom_id res chain seq x y z
N MET A 1 58.81 -8.34 21.95
CA MET A 1 58.07 -7.79 20.79
C MET A 1 56.62 -7.65 21.23
N ASN A 2 56.37 -6.64 22.06
CA ASN A 2 55.90 -5.30 21.70
C ASN A 2 54.39 -5.29 21.43
N GLN A 3 53.69 -5.17 22.55
CA GLN A 3 52.30 -4.73 22.63
C GLN A 3 52.19 -3.25 22.19
N PHE A 4 51.03 -2.94 21.63
CA PHE A 4 50.62 -1.62 21.15
C PHE A 4 50.66 -0.55 22.25
N PRO A 5 51.03 0.70 21.94
CA PRO A 5 50.87 1.80 22.87
C PRO A 5 49.40 2.24 22.94
N VAL A 6 48.93 2.42 24.17
CA VAL A 6 47.75 3.21 24.53
C VAL A 6 48.03 4.68 24.24
N PHE A 7 47.06 5.39 23.66
CA PHE A 7 46.95 6.83 23.82
C PHE A 7 45.51 7.22 24.11
N ILE A 8 45.29 7.68 25.34
CA ILE A 8 44.15 8.51 25.74
C ILE A 8 44.58 9.96 25.50
N ALA A 9 43.75 10.73 24.78
CA ALA A 9 43.80 12.18 24.82
C ALA A 9 42.37 12.71 24.92
N VAL A 10 42.04 13.25 26.09
CA VAL A 10 40.88 14.11 26.31
C VAL A 10 41.34 15.55 26.10
N ALA A 11 40.68 16.27 25.20
CA ALA A 11 40.75 17.72 25.14
C ALA A 11 39.32 18.26 25.04
N LEU A 12 38.85 18.83 26.16
CA LEU A 12 37.68 19.70 26.20
C LEU A 12 38.07 21.03 25.55
N LEU A 13 37.47 21.34 24.40
CA LEU A 13 37.39 22.71 23.91
C LEU A 13 35.93 23.01 23.59
N ALA A 14 35.31 23.86 24.41
CA ALA A 14 34.02 24.43 24.14
C ALA A 14 34.18 25.45 23.00
N CYS A 15 33.90 25.02 21.78
CA CYS A 15 33.67 25.92 20.65
C CYS A 15 32.16 26.03 20.44
N CYS A 16 31.59 27.17 20.81
CA CYS A 16 30.29 27.60 20.32
C CYS A 16 30.39 27.77 18.80
N PHE A 17 29.82 26.84 18.04
CA PHE A 17 29.51 27.06 16.63
C PHE A 17 28.02 27.36 16.52
N GLU A 18 27.67 28.57 16.09
CA GLU A 18 26.35 28.84 15.55
C GLU A 18 26.18 28.00 14.27
N VAL A 19 25.26 27.04 14.31
CA VAL A 19 24.81 26.37 13.09
C VAL A 19 23.92 27.36 12.34
N GLN A 20 24.50 28.09 11.39
CA GLN A 20 23.70 28.74 10.36
C GLN A 20 23.16 27.65 9.45
N ALA A 21 21.87 27.33 9.59
CA ALA A 21 21.15 26.51 8.63
C ALA A 21 21.13 27.25 7.28
N GLN A 22 22.06 26.92 6.39
CA GLN A 22 21.96 27.31 4.99
C GLN A 22 20.90 26.43 4.34
N THR A 23 19.66 26.92 4.32
CA THR A 23 18.58 26.37 3.49
C THR A 23 18.84 26.74 2.02
N GLN A 24 19.86 26.14 1.40
CA GLN A 24 19.93 26.11 -0.05
C GLN A 24 19.10 24.93 -0.52
N ALA A 25 17.90 25.21 -1.01
CA ALA A 25 17.12 24.24 -1.77
C ALA A 25 17.97 23.77 -2.95
N GLN A 26 18.41 22.51 -2.92
CA GLN A 26 19.04 21.92 -4.09
C GLN A 26 18.01 21.90 -5.23
N PRO A 27 18.40 22.28 -6.46
CA PRO A 27 17.50 22.17 -7.59
C PRO A 27 17.09 20.70 -7.72
N VAL A 28 15.77 20.45 -7.76
CA VAL A 28 15.23 19.13 -8.07
C VAL A 28 15.86 18.71 -9.40
N ALA A 29 16.68 17.67 -9.36
CA ALA A 29 17.33 17.14 -10.55
C ALA A 29 16.25 16.87 -11.61
N ALA A 30 16.57 17.15 -12.88
CA ALA A 30 15.74 16.73 -14.01
C ALA A 30 15.35 15.26 -13.82
N PRO A 31 14.13 14.82 -14.19
CA PRO A 31 13.69 13.47 -13.91
C PRO A 31 14.72 12.51 -14.50
N ALA A 32 15.42 11.79 -13.61
CA ALA A 32 16.20 10.65 -14.00
C ALA A 32 15.28 9.75 -14.84
N GLN A 33 15.84 9.11 -15.87
CA GLN A 33 15.10 8.06 -16.58
C GLN A 33 14.38 7.20 -15.54
N VAL A 34 13.08 6.95 -15.73
CA VAL A 34 12.25 6.22 -14.75
C VAL A 34 13.00 4.96 -14.39
N GLU A 35 13.62 4.93 -13.21
CA GLU A 35 14.43 3.80 -12.79
C GLU A 35 13.45 2.64 -12.60
N VAL A 36 13.46 1.72 -13.56
CA VAL A 36 12.55 0.59 -13.52
C VAL A 36 13.05 -0.36 -12.43
N VAL A 37 12.29 -0.45 -11.34
CA VAL A 37 12.61 -1.31 -10.20
C VAL A 37 12.63 -2.77 -10.68
N PRO A 38 13.75 -3.50 -10.49
CA PRO A 38 13.82 -4.91 -10.87
C PRO A 38 12.81 -5.72 -10.06
N ASN A 39 12.02 -6.58 -10.71
CA ASN A 39 11.01 -7.39 -10.02
C ASN A 39 11.52 -8.78 -9.59
N VAL A 40 12.79 -9.12 -9.82
CA VAL A 40 13.31 -10.50 -9.69
C VAL A 40 13.81 -10.86 -8.28
N THR A 41 13.96 -9.88 -7.39
CA THR A 41 14.39 -10.09 -6.01
C THR A 41 13.65 -9.17 -5.04
N MET A 42 13.51 -9.58 -3.78
CA MET A 42 13.09 -8.71 -2.67
C MET A 42 14.26 -8.06 -1.92
N THR A 43 15.49 -8.50 -2.18
CA THR A 43 16.68 -8.01 -1.48
C THR A 43 16.87 -6.52 -1.72
N GLY A 44 17.00 -5.75 -0.64
CA GLY A 44 17.24 -4.31 -0.68
C GLY A 44 16.03 -3.46 -1.06
N LYS A 45 14.82 -4.05 -1.17
CA LYS A 45 13.61 -3.32 -1.55
C LYS A 45 12.86 -2.75 -0.35
N VAL A 46 12.33 -1.55 -0.51
CA VAL A 46 11.38 -0.92 0.39
C VAL A 46 9.97 -1.04 -0.18
N MET A 47 9.16 -1.91 0.42
CA MET A 47 7.78 -2.16 0.01
C MET A 47 6.81 -1.62 1.04
N SER A 48 5.80 -0.87 0.61
CA SER A 48 4.72 -0.38 1.49
C SER A 48 3.48 -1.28 1.41
N GLY A 49 2.74 -1.42 2.51
CA GLY A 49 1.38 -1.96 2.45
C GLY A 49 0.45 -0.94 1.78
N TYR A 50 -0.32 -1.36 0.79
CA TYR A 50 -1.26 -0.50 0.08
C TYR A 50 -2.68 -1.03 0.22
N GLN A 51 -3.56 -0.27 0.88
CA GLN A 51 -4.86 -0.79 1.29
C GLN A 51 -5.94 -0.61 0.22
N GLY A 52 -5.95 0.54 -0.45
CA GLY A 52 -6.89 0.82 -1.54
C GLY A 52 -8.37 0.72 -1.15
N TRP A 53 -8.72 0.97 0.11
CA TRP A 53 -10.06 0.68 0.66
C TRP A 53 -11.01 1.89 0.72
N PHE A 54 -10.54 3.08 0.36
CA PHE A 54 -11.32 4.32 0.49
C PHE A 54 -12.34 4.43 -0.65
N ASN A 55 -13.62 4.63 -0.30
CA ASN A 55 -14.70 4.89 -1.25
C ASN A 55 -15.46 6.17 -0.88
N THR A 56 -16.08 6.77 -1.88
CA THR A 56 -17.01 7.89 -1.72
C THR A 56 -18.36 7.53 -2.32
N ALA A 57 -19.42 8.26 -1.95
CA ALA A 57 -20.78 7.94 -2.42
C ALA A 57 -20.96 8.03 -3.94
N THR A 58 -20.10 8.79 -4.63
CA THR A 58 -20.23 9.10 -6.07
C THR A 58 -19.04 8.60 -6.90
N ASP A 59 -18.17 7.75 -6.34
CA ASP A 59 -17.00 7.23 -7.06
C ASP A 59 -17.31 6.16 -8.11
N GLY A 60 -18.56 5.71 -8.20
CA GLY A 60 -19.01 4.66 -9.13
C GLY A 60 -18.84 3.23 -8.61
N ALA A 61 -18.25 3.02 -7.42
CA ALA A 61 -18.15 1.70 -6.80
C ALA A 61 -19.48 1.24 -6.19
N ASN A 62 -20.45 2.15 -6.02
CA ASN A 62 -21.75 1.91 -5.38
C ASN A 62 -21.63 1.32 -3.96
N ARG A 63 -20.61 1.74 -3.22
CA ARG A 63 -20.28 1.25 -1.86
C ARG A 63 -20.55 2.26 -0.75
N GLY A 64 -21.02 3.46 -1.11
CA GLY A 64 -21.16 4.60 -0.20
C GLY A 64 -19.81 5.10 0.28
N TRP A 65 -19.83 5.91 1.35
CA TRP A 65 -18.62 6.30 2.03
C TRP A 65 -18.02 5.10 2.79
N ARG A 66 -16.73 4.85 2.59
CA ARG A 66 -15.97 3.81 3.30
C ARG A 66 -14.62 4.38 3.73
N HIS A 67 -14.24 4.08 4.97
CA HIS A 67 -12.97 4.47 5.59
C HIS A 67 -12.71 5.98 5.76
N TRP A 68 -13.50 6.87 5.16
CA TRP A 68 -13.49 8.32 5.44
C TRP A 68 -14.44 8.73 6.59
N GLY A 69 -15.31 7.84 7.05
CA GLY A 69 -16.47 8.14 7.89
C GLY A 69 -17.76 7.60 7.26
N GLY A 70 -18.86 7.59 8.00
CA GLY A 70 -20.18 7.09 7.60
C GLY A 70 -20.85 7.88 6.46
N ASN A 71 -22.17 7.78 6.36
CA ASN A 71 -22.96 8.24 5.21
C ASN A 71 -23.82 9.49 5.55
N PRO A 72 -23.37 10.74 5.26
CA PRO A 72 -22.11 11.14 4.64
C PRO A 72 -20.96 11.38 5.64
N SER A 73 -19.72 11.31 5.17
CA SER A 73 -18.53 11.72 5.95
C SER A 73 -18.61 13.22 6.25
N GLN A 74 -18.71 13.58 7.53
CA GLN A 74 -19.04 14.93 8.01
C GLN A 74 -18.55 15.15 9.46
N PRO A 75 -18.54 16.39 10.00
CA PRO A 75 -18.11 16.64 11.38
C PRO A 75 -18.81 15.73 12.39
N GLY A 76 -18.01 15.03 13.21
CA GLY A 76 -18.48 14.01 14.16
C GLY A 76 -18.49 12.57 13.61
N ASP A 77 -18.24 12.39 12.32
CA ASP A 77 -18.23 11.09 11.63
C ASP A 77 -17.02 11.01 10.68
N VAL A 78 -15.83 10.82 11.28
CA VAL A 78 -14.55 10.65 10.60
C VAL A 78 -13.80 9.46 11.21
N THR A 79 -13.19 8.66 10.36
CA THR A 79 -12.48 7.43 10.76
C THR A 79 -10.98 7.47 10.42
N VAL A 80 -10.46 8.62 10.04
CA VAL A 80 -9.04 8.84 9.72
C VAL A 80 -8.38 9.81 10.68
N ASP A 81 -7.12 9.55 11.01
CA ASP A 81 -6.30 10.47 11.81
C ASP A 81 -5.67 11.58 10.96
N MET A 82 -5.48 11.32 9.67
CA MET A 82 -4.81 12.23 8.72
C MET A 82 -5.72 12.51 7.52
N TRP A 83 -5.88 13.79 7.18
CA TRP A 83 -6.58 14.23 5.98
C TRP A 83 -5.63 14.26 4.78
N PRO A 84 -6.04 13.80 3.59
CA PRO A 84 -5.16 13.81 2.42
C PRO A 84 -4.88 15.24 1.96
N ASP A 85 -3.62 15.50 1.59
CA ASP A 85 -3.31 16.68 0.78
C ASP A 85 -3.81 16.44 -0.64
N MET A 86 -4.76 17.26 -1.06
CA MET A 86 -5.39 17.12 -2.36
C MET A 86 -4.70 17.97 -3.42
N THR A 87 -3.71 18.81 -3.12
CA THR A 87 -3.16 19.84 -4.04
C THR A 87 -2.70 19.32 -5.40
N GLU A 88 -2.18 18.09 -5.48
CA GLU A 88 -1.73 17.46 -6.72
C GLU A 88 -2.83 16.71 -7.51
N LEU A 89 -4.03 16.56 -6.94
CA LEU A 89 -5.14 15.83 -7.57
C LEU A 89 -5.92 16.70 -8.56
N ASP A 90 -6.39 16.09 -9.65
CA ASP A 90 -7.21 16.80 -10.62
C ASP A 90 -8.68 16.83 -10.20
N ALA A 91 -9.49 17.64 -10.88
CA ALA A 91 -10.90 17.83 -10.55
C ALA A 91 -11.72 16.53 -10.56
N ASP A 92 -11.36 15.57 -11.43
CA ASP A 92 -12.02 14.27 -11.58
C ASP A 92 -11.64 13.26 -10.49
N GLU A 93 -10.75 13.62 -9.57
CA GLU A 93 -10.25 12.77 -8.48
C GLU A 93 -10.66 13.27 -7.09
N ARG A 94 -11.35 14.40 -7.06
CA ARG A 94 -11.75 15.11 -5.84
C ARG A 94 -13.23 14.89 -5.58
N TYR A 95 -13.53 14.50 -4.34
CA TYR A 95 -14.89 14.24 -3.88
C TYR A 95 -15.16 15.08 -2.65
N ALA A 96 -16.12 15.98 -2.75
CA ALA A 96 -16.52 16.84 -1.64
C ALA A 96 -17.13 16.04 -0.49
N THR A 97 -16.72 16.37 0.73
CA THR A 97 -17.26 15.81 1.98
C THR A 97 -18.25 16.78 2.63
N GLY A 98 -18.86 16.39 3.75
CA GLY A 98 -19.62 17.29 4.62
C GLY A 98 -18.76 18.25 5.44
N PHE A 99 -17.44 18.08 5.45
CA PHE A 99 -16.51 18.97 6.13
C PHE A 99 -16.30 20.26 5.32
N LYS A 100 -15.95 21.34 6.04
CA LYS A 100 -15.62 22.63 5.45
C LYS A 100 -14.31 23.16 6.00
N HIS A 101 -13.53 23.80 5.15
CA HIS A 101 -12.40 24.61 5.57
C HIS A 101 -12.87 25.90 6.27
N LYS A 102 -11.95 26.62 6.92
CA LYS A 102 -12.24 27.89 7.61
C LYS A 102 -12.84 28.96 6.69
N ASP A 103 -12.50 28.92 5.41
CA ASP A 103 -13.00 29.82 4.37
C ASP A 103 -14.39 29.41 3.81
N GLY A 104 -14.98 28.32 4.32
CA GLY A 104 -16.30 27.83 3.94
C GLY A 104 -16.31 26.88 2.74
N ARG A 105 -15.18 26.67 2.05
CA ARG A 105 -15.10 25.69 0.96
C ARG A 105 -15.27 24.26 1.49
N PRO A 106 -15.94 23.36 0.75
CA PRO A 106 -15.97 21.94 1.11
C PRO A 106 -14.56 21.37 1.18
N ALA A 107 -14.28 20.56 2.21
CA ALA A 107 -13.06 19.76 2.23
C ALA A 107 -13.26 18.52 1.36
N GLU A 108 -12.25 18.20 0.56
CA GLU A 108 -12.31 17.12 -0.44
C GLU A 108 -11.39 15.97 -0.04
N VAL A 109 -11.74 14.78 -0.51
CA VAL A 109 -10.94 13.55 -0.39
C VAL A 109 -10.91 12.82 -1.73
N TYR A 110 -10.10 11.76 -1.83
CA TYR A 110 -10.02 10.90 -3.01
C TYR A 110 -10.83 9.60 -2.84
N SER A 111 -11.04 8.86 -3.93
CA SER A 111 -11.47 7.46 -3.90
C SER A 111 -10.39 6.55 -4.47
N ALA A 112 -10.13 5.41 -3.82
CA ALA A 112 -9.24 4.39 -4.36
C ALA A 112 -9.85 3.64 -5.56
N TYR A 113 -11.15 3.79 -5.80
CA TYR A 113 -11.81 3.25 -6.99
C TYR A 113 -11.48 4.04 -8.26
N ASN A 114 -11.05 5.30 -8.12
CA ASN A 114 -10.57 6.12 -9.23
C ASN A 114 -9.17 5.65 -9.65
N GLU A 115 -9.05 5.19 -10.90
CA GLU A 115 -7.80 4.68 -11.44
C GLU A 115 -6.70 5.73 -11.49
N LYS A 116 -7.05 6.96 -11.89
CA LYS A 116 -6.10 8.07 -12.00
C LYS A 116 -5.44 8.38 -10.66
N THR A 117 -6.21 8.25 -9.57
CA THR A 117 -5.70 8.44 -8.21
C THR A 117 -4.70 7.36 -7.83
N VAL A 118 -5.05 6.08 -8.04
CA VAL A 118 -4.13 4.98 -7.74
C VAL A 118 -2.86 5.10 -8.60
N VAL A 119 -2.99 5.40 -9.89
CA VAL A 119 -1.87 5.63 -10.81
C VAL A 119 -0.99 6.81 -10.33
N ARG A 120 -1.57 7.91 -9.84
CA ARG A 120 -0.80 9.01 -9.22
C ARG A 120 -0.05 8.56 -7.96
N HIS A 121 -0.61 7.67 -7.14
CA HIS A 121 0.13 7.16 -5.99
C HIS A 121 1.41 6.41 -6.41
N PHE A 122 1.39 5.69 -7.54
CA PHE A 122 2.60 5.07 -8.11
C PHE A 122 3.59 6.10 -8.69
N LYS A 123 3.10 7.22 -9.22
CA LYS A 123 3.95 8.36 -9.56
C LYS A 123 4.69 8.88 -8.33
N TRP A 124 3.98 9.09 -7.22
CA TRP A 124 4.61 9.52 -5.96
C TRP A 124 5.63 8.50 -5.47
N MET A 125 5.33 7.20 -5.53
CA MET A 125 6.31 6.17 -5.18
C MET A 125 7.61 6.32 -5.98
N ARG A 126 7.52 6.56 -7.30
CA ARG A 126 8.71 6.85 -8.10
C ARG A 126 9.42 8.12 -7.62
N ASP A 127 8.67 9.22 -7.47
CA ASP A 127 9.23 10.54 -7.17
C ASP A 127 9.93 10.58 -5.80
N TYR A 128 9.48 9.76 -4.84
CA TYR A 128 10.02 9.67 -3.49
C TYR A 128 10.90 8.42 -3.25
N GLY A 129 11.24 7.66 -4.30
CA GLY A 129 12.19 6.54 -4.19
C GLY A 129 11.65 5.29 -3.48
N LEU A 130 10.33 5.06 -3.51
CA LEU A 130 9.71 3.81 -3.06
C LEU A 130 9.75 2.78 -4.20
N ASP A 131 10.11 1.53 -3.88
CA ASP A 131 10.26 0.47 -4.87
C ASP A 131 8.91 -0.06 -5.36
N GLY A 132 7.92 -0.12 -4.48
CA GLY A 132 6.66 -0.76 -4.78
C GLY A 132 5.79 -1.02 -3.56
N VAL A 133 4.75 -1.84 -3.78
CA VAL A 133 3.75 -2.12 -2.76
C VAL A 133 3.36 -3.59 -2.66
N PHE A 134 2.95 -3.98 -1.47
CA PHE A 134 2.08 -5.12 -1.29
C PHE A 134 0.63 -4.63 -1.23
N LEU A 135 -0.11 -4.90 -2.29
CA LEU A 135 -1.52 -4.54 -2.41
C LEU A 135 -2.36 -5.47 -1.54
N GLN A 136 -3.01 -4.90 -0.52
CA GLN A 136 -3.87 -5.66 0.38
C GLN A 136 -5.15 -6.08 -0.35
N ARG A 137 -5.46 -7.36 -0.20
CA ARG A 137 -6.68 -8.01 -0.63
C ARG A 137 -7.32 -8.60 0.61
N PHE A 138 -8.36 -7.92 1.11
CA PHE A 138 -9.02 -8.29 2.36
C PHE A 138 -9.91 -9.50 2.13
N ALA A 139 -9.55 -10.66 2.70
CA ALA A 139 -10.24 -11.93 2.49
C ALA A 139 -11.73 -11.84 2.86
N GLY A 140 -12.06 -11.13 3.96
CA GLY A 140 -13.44 -10.87 4.35
C GLY A 140 -14.23 -10.05 3.32
N GLU A 141 -13.61 -9.05 2.68
CA GLU A 141 -14.27 -8.20 1.69
C GLU A 141 -14.43 -8.89 0.32
N VAL A 142 -13.41 -9.62 -0.15
CA VAL A 142 -13.47 -10.26 -1.47
C VAL A 142 -14.36 -11.51 -1.52
N SER A 143 -14.84 -11.96 -0.35
CA SER A 143 -15.83 -13.02 -0.22
C SER A 143 -17.18 -12.67 -0.87
N ASN A 144 -17.54 -11.38 -0.94
CA ASN A 144 -18.75 -10.89 -1.60
C ASN A 144 -18.44 -10.15 -2.91
N GLU A 145 -19.42 -10.07 -3.81
CA GLU A 145 -19.25 -9.50 -5.15
C GLU A 145 -18.86 -8.02 -5.12
N SER A 146 -19.52 -7.20 -4.29
CA SER A 146 -19.23 -5.77 -4.20
C SER A 146 -17.77 -5.51 -3.80
N GLY A 147 -17.27 -6.20 -2.76
CA GLY A 147 -15.88 -6.09 -2.32
C GLY A 147 -14.91 -6.61 -3.37
N ARG A 148 -15.21 -7.77 -3.96
CA ARG A 148 -14.39 -8.36 -5.02
C ARG A 148 -14.25 -7.43 -6.23
N ASN A 149 -15.33 -6.80 -6.67
CA ASN A 149 -15.32 -5.85 -7.78
C ASN A 149 -14.46 -4.61 -7.46
N HIS A 150 -14.58 -4.07 -6.25
CA HIS A 150 -13.76 -2.96 -5.78
C HIS A 150 -12.27 -3.32 -5.78
N PHE A 151 -11.88 -4.38 -5.07
CA PHE A 151 -10.46 -4.74 -4.94
C PHE A 151 -9.85 -5.26 -6.24
N ASN A 152 -10.65 -5.82 -7.17
CA ASN A 152 -10.19 -6.14 -8.52
C ASN A 152 -9.94 -4.87 -9.35
N LYS A 153 -10.82 -3.85 -9.25
CA LYS A 153 -10.58 -2.56 -9.92
C LYS A 153 -9.30 -1.90 -9.39
N VAL A 154 -9.13 -1.84 -8.07
CA VAL A 154 -7.92 -1.28 -7.44
C VAL A 154 -6.66 -2.05 -7.87
N LEU A 155 -6.72 -3.39 -7.92
CA LEU A 155 -5.61 -4.20 -8.43
C LEU A 155 -5.25 -3.84 -9.87
N ASN A 156 -6.22 -3.70 -10.76
CA ASN A 156 -5.95 -3.33 -12.15
C ASN A 156 -5.36 -1.92 -12.25
N SER A 157 -5.84 -0.96 -11.46
CA SER A 157 -5.25 0.38 -11.38
C SER A 157 -3.81 0.34 -10.87
N ALA A 158 -3.52 -0.51 -9.87
CA ALA A 158 -2.18 -0.69 -9.33
C ALA A 158 -1.21 -1.33 -10.35
N ARG A 159 -1.68 -2.32 -11.12
CA ARG A 159 -0.92 -2.92 -12.23
C ARG A 159 -0.54 -1.87 -13.26
N GLN A 160 -1.50 -1.01 -13.64
CA GLN A 160 -1.26 0.10 -14.56
C GLN A 160 -0.23 1.09 -13.99
N GLY A 161 -0.42 1.54 -12.75
CA GLY A 161 0.51 2.47 -12.09
C GLY A 161 1.92 1.90 -11.95
N ALA A 162 2.05 0.63 -11.56
CA ALA A 162 3.33 -0.06 -11.47
C ALA A 162 4.06 -0.11 -12.81
N LYS A 163 3.34 -0.43 -13.89
CA LYS A 163 3.88 -0.46 -15.25
C LYS A 163 4.31 0.93 -15.72
N GLU A 164 3.48 1.94 -15.50
CA GLU A 164 3.72 3.31 -15.97
C GLU A 164 4.90 3.99 -15.25
N TYR A 165 5.02 3.77 -13.93
CA TYR A 165 6.03 4.43 -13.10
C TYR A 165 7.21 3.53 -12.72
N GLY A 166 7.31 2.35 -13.34
CA GLY A 166 8.42 1.42 -13.14
C GLY A 166 8.56 0.93 -11.69
N ARG A 167 7.44 0.83 -10.96
CA ARG A 167 7.39 0.25 -9.61
C ARG A 167 7.05 -1.24 -9.68
N VAL A 168 7.23 -1.96 -8.58
CA VAL A 168 6.78 -3.35 -8.47
C VAL A 168 5.56 -3.47 -7.55
N TYR A 169 4.83 -4.57 -7.68
CA TYR A 169 3.71 -4.87 -6.77
C TYR A 169 3.64 -6.37 -6.45
N GLY A 170 3.05 -6.70 -5.31
CA GLY A 170 2.68 -8.08 -4.94
C GLY A 170 1.32 -8.10 -4.25
N VAL A 171 0.70 -9.26 -4.14
CA VAL A 171 -0.58 -9.41 -3.41
C VAL A 171 -0.31 -9.74 -1.96
N MET A 172 -1.04 -9.09 -1.06
CA MET A 172 -1.09 -9.40 0.37
C MET A 172 -2.51 -9.78 0.75
N TYR A 173 -2.76 -11.02 1.15
CA TYR A 173 -4.04 -11.36 1.77
C TYR A 173 -4.07 -10.87 3.21
N ASP A 174 -5.02 -9.97 3.50
CA ASP A 174 -5.36 -9.58 4.86
C ASP A 174 -6.45 -10.53 5.36
N LEU A 175 -6.12 -11.29 6.41
CA LEU A 175 -6.99 -12.32 6.98
C LEU A 175 -7.95 -11.76 8.05
N SER A 176 -8.04 -10.44 8.22
CA SER A 176 -9.04 -9.82 9.10
C SER A 176 -10.45 -10.28 8.72
N GLY A 177 -11.22 -10.67 9.73
CA GLY A 177 -12.60 -11.12 9.56
C GLY A 177 -12.75 -12.55 9.04
N VAL A 178 -11.65 -13.26 8.75
CA VAL A 178 -11.67 -14.69 8.44
C VAL A 178 -11.96 -15.49 9.71
N ARG A 179 -12.82 -16.50 9.58
CA ARG A 179 -13.15 -17.47 10.64
C ARG A 179 -12.47 -18.81 10.34
N ASP A 180 -12.40 -19.69 11.35
CA ASP A 180 -11.92 -21.06 11.16
C ASP A 180 -12.65 -21.76 10.01
N GLY A 181 -11.89 -22.45 9.17
CA GLY A 181 -12.38 -23.07 7.92
C GLY A 181 -12.41 -22.12 6.72
N GLY A 182 -11.82 -20.92 6.83
CA GLY A 182 -11.83 -19.90 5.79
C GLY A 182 -10.81 -20.09 4.65
N ALA A 183 -9.86 -21.02 4.79
CA ALA A 183 -8.77 -21.20 3.81
C ALA A 183 -9.26 -21.49 2.38
N ASP A 184 -10.30 -22.31 2.22
CA ASP A 184 -10.77 -22.69 0.88
C ASP A 184 -11.31 -21.51 0.08
N GLY A 185 -11.95 -20.55 0.75
CA GLY A 185 -12.42 -19.32 0.11
C GLY A 185 -11.27 -18.46 -0.42
N ILE A 186 -10.18 -18.35 0.36
CA ILE A 186 -8.98 -17.61 -0.03
C ILE A 186 -8.26 -18.31 -1.20
N ILE A 187 -8.13 -19.63 -1.13
CA ILE A 187 -7.52 -20.43 -2.20
C ILE A 187 -8.33 -20.32 -3.50
N ALA A 188 -9.66 -20.39 -3.41
CA ALA A 188 -10.54 -20.24 -4.57
C ALA A 188 -10.44 -18.84 -5.19
N ASP A 189 -10.39 -17.80 -4.36
CA ASP A 189 -10.20 -16.42 -4.81
C ASP A 189 -8.83 -16.23 -5.49
N TRP A 190 -7.75 -16.78 -4.94
CA TRP A 190 -6.42 -16.73 -5.56
C TRP A 190 -6.41 -17.39 -6.94
N LYS A 191 -6.98 -18.59 -7.07
CA LYS A 191 -7.09 -19.31 -8.35
C LYS A 191 -7.87 -18.51 -9.38
N ALA A 192 -9.04 -18.00 -9.00
CA ALA A 192 -9.85 -17.17 -9.87
C ALA A 192 -9.12 -15.90 -10.31
N LEU A 193 -8.39 -15.25 -9.40
CA LEU A 193 -7.60 -14.06 -9.69
C LEU A 193 -6.47 -14.37 -10.68
N PHE A 194 -5.71 -15.44 -10.43
CA PHE A 194 -4.65 -15.91 -11.30
C PHE A 194 -5.19 -16.27 -12.69
N ASP A 195 -6.30 -17.01 -12.77
CA ASP A 195 -6.88 -17.42 -14.04
C ASP A 195 -7.38 -16.24 -14.87
N ALA A 196 -8.02 -15.26 -14.23
CA ALA A 196 -8.54 -14.08 -14.91
C ALA A 196 -7.45 -13.11 -15.38
N THR A 197 -6.35 -12.99 -14.64
CA THR A 197 -5.40 -11.87 -14.83
C THR A 197 -3.99 -12.29 -15.22
N LYS A 198 -3.61 -13.54 -14.93
CA LYS A 198 -2.24 -14.05 -14.98
C LYS A 198 -1.25 -13.15 -14.24
N LEU A 199 -1.69 -12.47 -13.16
CA LEU A 199 -0.95 -11.39 -12.52
C LEU A 199 0.49 -11.75 -12.12
N THR A 200 0.78 -13.00 -11.77
CA THR A 200 2.15 -13.37 -11.37
C THR A 200 3.11 -13.41 -12.57
N GLN A 201 2.60 -13.41 -13.80
CA GLN A 201 3.36 -13.31 -15.04
C GLN A 201 3.60 -11.86 -15.47
N ASP A 202 3.01 -10.87 -14.79
CA ASP A 202 3.26 -9.46 -15.07
C ASP A 202 4.75 -9.14 -14.83
N ASP A 203 5.30 -8.29 -15.70
CA ASP A 203 6.69 -7.86 -15.63
C ASP A 203 6.98 -6.96 -14.41
N ARG A 204 5.93 -6.47 -13.75
CA ARG A 204 6.00 -5.71 -12.50
C ARG A 204 5.62 -6.50 -11.25
N TYR A 205 5.17 -7.76 -11.37
CA TYR A 205 4.86 -8.58 -10.19
C TYR A 205 6.16 -8.97 -9.49
N VAL A 206 6.24 -8.74 -8.19
CA VAL A 206 7.46 -8.94 -7.42
C VAL A 206 7.73 -10.43 -7.18
N ARG A 207 8.99 -10.80 -7.41
CA ARG A 207 9.52 -12.15 -7.32
C ARG A 207 10.75 -12.17 -6.44
N HIS A 208 11.05 -13.35 -5.91
CA HIS A 208 12.32 -13.64 -5.26
C HIS A 208 12.73 -15.06 -5.59
N ASN A 209 13.97 -15.25 -6.04
CA ASN A 209 14.49 -16.54 -6.52
C ASN A 209 13.56 -17.18 -7.57
N ASN A 210 13.17 -16.39 -8.57
CA ASN A 210 12.26 -16.74 -9.67
C ASN A 210 10.82 -17.07 -9.27
N LYS A 211 10.44 -17.00 -7.99
CA LYS A 211 9.09 -17.30 -7.51
C LYS A 211 8.31 -16.02 -7.21
N PRO A 212 7.01 -15.94 -7.56
CA PRO A 212 6.15 -14.82 -7.14
C PRO A 212 6.06 -14.76 -5.62
N VAL A 213 6.04 -13.54 -5.08
CA VAL A 213 5.90 -13.32 -3.63
C VAL A 213 4.45 -12.97 -3.33
N VAL A 214 3.85 -13.72 -2.40
CA VAL A 214 2.53 -13.46 -1.83
C VAL A 214 2.69 -13.29 -0.32
N VAL A 215 2.02 -12.30 0.25
CA VAL A 215 2.07 -12.03 1.70
C VAL A 215 0.76 -12.45 2.35
N LEU A 216 0.84 -13.06 3.53
CA LEU A 216 -0.31 -13.33 4.39
C LEU A 216 -0.18 -12.48 5.65
N TRP A 217 -1.17 -11.63 5.91
CA TRP A 217 -1.21 -10.76 7.08
C TRP A 217 -2.30 -11.22 8.07
N GLY A 218 -1.99 -11.16 9.36
CA GLY A 218 -2.94 -11.47 10.43
C GLY A 218 -2.97 -12.92 10.91
N LEU A 219 -2.10 -13.80 10.38
CA LEU A 219 -1.93 -15.14 10.94
C LEU A 219 -1.37 -15.07 12.36
N GLY A 220 -2.00 -15.78 13.30
CA GLY A 220 -1.60 -15.81 14.71
C GLY A 220 -2.02 -14.59 15.54
N PHE A 221 -2.72 -13.61 14.95
CA PHE A 221 -3.23 -12.45 15.69
C PHE A 221 -4.52 -12.84 16.40
N ILE A 222 -4.51 -12.79 17.73
CA ILE A 222 -5.64 -13.23 18.58
C ILE A 222 -6.34 -12.07 19.29
N GLU A 223 -5.83 -10.86 19.14
CA GLU A 223 -6.37 -9.66 19.76
C GLU A 223 -7.81 -9.40 19.32
N GLY A 224 -8.66 -8.99 20.27
CA GLY A 224 -10.07 -8.73 20.00
C GLY A 224 -10.91 -10.00 19.73
N GLY A 225 -10.43 -11.18 20.16
CA GLY A 225 -11.16 -12.44 20.02
C GLY A 225 -11.07 -13.08 18.63
N ARG A 226 -10.05 -12.70 17.85
CA ARG A 226 -9.78 -13.29 16.53
C ARG A 226 -9.30 -14.73 16.68
N PRO A 227 -9.72 -15.67 15.80
CA PRO A 227 -9.10 -16.99 15.76
C PRO A 227 -7.65 -16.87 15.29
N ALA A 228 -6.77 -17.73 15.80
CA ALA A 228 -5.37 -17.72 15.41
C ALA A 228 -5.13 -18.14 13.94
N LEU A 229 -6.10 -18.83 13.32
CA LEU A 229 -6.06 -19.31 11.93
C LEU A 229 -4.83 -20.18 11.62
N LEU A 230 -4.35 -20.99 12.57
CA LEU A 230 -3.14 -21.78 12.37
C LEU A 230 -3.32 -22.85 11.30
N ASP A 231 -4.40 -23.65 11.40
CA ASP A 231 -4.68 -24.72 10.42
C ASP A 231 -5.01 -24.16 9.04
N ASP A 232 -5.84 -23.10 8.99
CA ASP A 232 -6.13 -22.39 7.75
C ASP A 232 -4.87 -21.78 7.13
N GLY A 233 -4.03 -21.14 7.94
CA GLY A 233 -2.76 -20.56 7.53
C GLY A 233 -1.81 -21.60 6.96
N LEU A 234 -1.66 -22.74 7.63
CA LEU A 234 -0.87 -23.87 7.13
C LEU A 234 -1.41 -24.40 5.81
N LYS A 235 -2.74 -24.54 5.69
CA LYS A 235 -3.39 -24.97 4.44
C LYS A 235 -3.12 -24.00 3.29
N ILE A 236 -3.25 -22.69 3.51
CA ILE A 236 -2.98 -21.66 2.50
C ILE A 236 -1.50 -21.66 2.11
N VAL A 237 -0.57 -21.70 3.07
CA VAL A 237 0.88 -21.73 2.80
C VAL A 237 1.27 -22.98 2.02
N ASN A 238 0.74 -24.14 2.40
CA ASN A 238 1.02 -25.39 1.69
C ASN A 238 0.46 -25.37 0.27
N PHE A 239 -0.71 -24.79 0.06
CA PHE A 239 -1.25 -24.57 -1.29
C PHE A 239 -0.32 -23.64 -2.09
N LEU A 240 -0.05 -22.42 -1.62
CA LEU A 240 0.76 -21.42 -2.34
C LEU A 240 2.19 -21.88 -2.65
N LYS A 241 2.78 -22.75 -1.83
CA LYS A 241 4.12 -23.31 -2.08
C LYS A 241 4.15 -24.37 -3.18
N ASN A 242 3.03 -25.05 -3.39
CA ASN A 242 2.89 -26.19 -4.31
C ASN A 242 1.97 -25.90 -5.50
N ASP A 243 1.37 -24.70 -5.55
CA ASP A 243 0.56 -24.22 -6.66
C ASP A 243 1.47 -24.11 -7.90
N PRO A 244 1.17 -24.84 -9.00
CA PRO A 244 2.02 -24.90 -10.18
C PRO A 244 2.07 -23.60 -10.99
#